data_AF-A0A1M6T5L5-F1
#
_entry.id   AF-A0A1M6T5L5-F1
#
_cell.length_a   1.000
_cell.length_b   1.000
_cell.length_c   1.000
_cell.angle_alpha   90.00
_cell.angle_beta   90.00
_cell.angle_gamma   90.00
#
_symmetry.space_group_name_H-M   'P 1'
#
loop_
_entity.id
_entity.type
_entity.pdbx_description
1 polymer ?
#
loop_
_entity_poly.entity_id
_entity_poly.type
_entity_poly.pdbx_seq_one_letter_code
_entity_poly.pdbx_strand_id
1 'polypeptide(L)'
;MNYYEIGQRIRKYRKAYNLSQEQLADKVGISATHMSHIETGNTKLSLAVLVKIAEALSVQTDALIYDAPQVNRTAMTDEISDILSSCKPEELKIVTDVIKSLKISLDKNND
;
A
#
# COMPACT_ATOMS: atom_id res chain seq x y z
N MET A 1 1.83 11.72 -4.14
CA MET A 1 1.22 11.12 -2.94
C MET A 1 -0.10 11.83 -2.70
N ASN A 2 -1.22 11.10 -2.68
CA ASN A 2 -2.56 11.69 -2.55
C ASN A 2 -2.94 11.82 -1.06
N TYR A 3 -2.81 13.02 -0.49
CA TYR A 3 -3.07 13.27 0.94
C TYR A 3 -4.53 13.11 1.33
N TYR A 4 -5.47 13.35 0.41
CA TYR A 4 -6.89 13.13 0.66
C TYR A 4 -7.17 11.64 0.90
N GLU A 5 -6.64 10.76 0.04
CA GLU A 5 -6.80 9.31 0.22
C GLU A 5 -6.13 8.80 1.50
N ILE A 6 -4.93 9.28 1.83
CA ILE A 6 -4.27 8.97 3.11
C ILE A 6 -5.17 9.36 4.28
N GLY A 7 -5.74 10.57 4.24
CA GLY A 7 -6.70 11.05 5.23
C GLY A 7 -7.93 10.15 5.36
N GLN A 8 -8.50 9.70 4.24
CA GLN A 8 -9.63 8.76 4.25
C GLN A 8 -9.24 7.40 4.83
N ARG A 9 -8.02 6.89 4.58
CA ARG A 9 -7.52 5.63 5.16
C ARG A 9 -7.34 5.76 6.67
N ILE A 10 -6.72 6.84 7.14
CA ILE A 10 -6.62 7.15 8.58
C ILE A 10 -8.00 7.16 9.22
N ARG A 11 -8.97 7.85 8.59
CA ARG A 11 -10.36 7.91 9.07
C ARG A 11 -11.03 6.54 9.12
N LYS A 12 -10.80 5.70 8.11
CA LYS A 12 -11.31 4.32 8.04
C LYS A 12 -10.80 3.49 9.22
N TYR A 13 -9.48 3.47 9.44
CA TYR A 13 -8.89 2.73 10.56
C TYR A 13 -9.33 3.31 11.91
N ARG A 14 -9.32 4.63 12.08
CA ARG A 14 -9.80 5.28 13.31
C ARG A 14 -11.21 4.83 13.69
N LYS A 15 -12.13 4.82 12.73
CA LYS A 15 -13.51 4.36 12.93
C LYS A 15 -13.59 2.87 13.25
N ALA A 16 -12.77 2.02 12.62
CA ALA A 16 -12.72 0.59 12.93
C ALA A 16 -12.28 0.32 14.39
N TYR A 17 -11.45 1.19 14.96
CA TYR A 17 -11.07 1.17 16.37
C TYR A 17 -12.03 1.94 17.30
N ASN A 18 -13.18 2.40 16.80
CA ASN A 18 -14.18 3.17 17.56
C ASN A 18 -13.62 4.44 18.24
N LEU A 19 -12.61 5.07 17.64
CA LEU A 19 -12.02 6.30 18.18
C LEU A 19 -12.67 7.55 17.58
N SER A 20 -12.87 8.59 18.38
CA SER A 20 -13.15 9.95 17.90
C SER A 20 -11.87 10.59 17.33
N GLN A 21 -12.03 11.69 16.56
CA GLN A 21 -10.85 12.44 16.07
C GLN A 21 -10.03 13.00 17.22
N GLU A 22 -10.69 13.46 18.28
CA GLU A 22 -10.06 13.96 19.51
C GLU A 22 -9.24 12.86 20.19
N GLN A 23 -9.83 11.67 20.38
CA GLN A 23 -9.12 10.54 21.00
C GLN A 23 -7.89 10.08 20.20
N LEU A 24 -7.95 10.09 18.87
CA LEU A 24 -6.77 9.77 18.06
C LEU A 24 -5.75 10.91 18.08
N ALA A 25 -6.20 12.17 18.05
CA ALA A 25 -5.34 13.34 18.12
C ALA A 25 -4.53 13.36 19.44
N ASP A 26 -5.18 13.06 20.56
CA ASP A 26 -4.55 12.96 21.88
C ASP A 26 -3.47 11.87 21.92
N LYS A 27 -3.76 10.68 21.37
CA LYS A 27 -2.78 9.58 21.27
C LYS A 27 -1.54 9.95 20.45
N VAL A 28 -1.72 10.76 19.42
CA VAL A 28 -0.65 11.19 18.49
C VAL A 28 0.10 12.43 19.01
N GLY A 29 -0.52 13.20 19.92
CA GLY A 29 0.00 14.46 20.44
C GLY A 29 -0.16 15.63 19.47
N ILE A 30 -1.32 15.72 18.80
CA ILE A 30 -1.70 16.85 17.94
C ILE A 30 -3.09 17.37 18.30
N SER A 31 -3.50 18.53 17.77
CA SER A 31 -4.86 19.05 18.00
C SER A 31 -5.91 18.27 17.22
N ALA A 32 -7.13 18.20 17.74
CA ALA A 32 -8.29 17.62 17.05
C ALA A 32 -8.54 18.30 15.69
N THR A 33 -8.34 19.62 15.61
CA THR A 33 -8.41 20.38 14.34
C THR A 33 -7.37 19.89 13.33
N HIS A 34 -6.13 19.64 13.78
CA HIS A 34 -5.10 19.11 12.90
C HIS A 34 -5.47 17.70 12.41
N MET A 35 -5.94 16.83 13.29
CA MET A 35 -6.44 15.50 12.91
C MET A 35 -7.59 15.60 11.89
N SER A 36 -8.53 16.52 12.08
CA SER A 36 -9.62 16.75 11.11
C SER A 36 -9.10 17.21 9.74
N HIS A 37 -8.16 18.16 9.70
CA HIS A 37 -7.52 18.58 8.45
C HIS A 37 -6.74 17.45 7.77
N ILE A 38 -6.09 16.57 8.54
CA ILE A 38 -5.42 15.38 8.00
C ILE A 38 -6.45 14.46 7.34
N GLU A 39 -7.52 14.09 8.05
CA GLU A 39 -8.54 13.16 7.53
C GLU A 39 -9.32 13.69 6.35
N THR A 40 -9.40 15.01 6.21
CA THR A 40 -10.07 15.69 5.08
C THR A 40 -9.10 16.07 3.95
N GLY A 41 -7.80 15.79 4.09
CA GLY A 41 -6.79 16.12 3.09
C GLY A 41 -6.48 17.63 2.97
N ASN A 42 -6.96 18.44 3.92
CA ASN A 42 -6.77 19.90 3.95
C ASN A 42 -5.40 20.33 4.46
N THR A 43 -4.58 19.39 4.93
CA THR A 43 -3.19 19.65 5.32
C THR A 43 -2.30 18.46 4.96
N LYS A 44 -1.00 18.73 4.84
CA LYS A 44 0.01 17.67 4.78
C LYS A 44 0.41 17.30 6.20
N LEU A 45 0.49 16.01 6.50
CA LEU A 45 1.08 15.53 7.75
C LEU A 45 2.59 15.34 7.59
N SER A 46 3.33 15.47 8.69
CA SER A 46 4.74 15.12 8.73
C SER A 46 4.94 13.59 8.82
N LEU A 47 6.12 13.11 8.46
CA LEU A 47 6.47 11.69 8.62
C LEU A 47 6.36 11.23 10.08
N ALA A 48 6.78 12.07 11.04
CA ALA A 48 6.67 11.77 12.45
C ALA A 48 5.21 11.60 12.90
N VAL A 49 4.28 12.44 12.39
CA VAL A 49 2.85 12.30 12.66
C VAL A 49 2.29 11.03 12.01
N LEU A 50 2.72 10.69 10.80
CA LEU A 50 2.29 9.47 10.10
C LEU A 50 2.65 8.21 10.90
N VAL A 51 3.90 8.12 11.37
CA VAL A 51 4.38 6.98 12.16
C VAL A 51 3.57 6.85 13.46
N LYS A 52 3.38 7.95 14.19
CA LYS A 52 2.57 7.95 15.42
C LYS A 52 1.11 7.55 15.18
N ILE A 53 0.51 7.98 14.07
CA ILE A 53 -0.85 7.56 13.69
C ILE A 53 -0.89 6.05 13.43
N ALA A 54 0.10 5.52 12.69
CA ALA A 54 0.19 4.10 12.40
C ALA A 54 0.33 3.26 13.68
N GLU A 55 1.21 3.68 14.60
CA GLU A 55 1.37 3.07 15.92
C GLU A 55 0.08 3.13 16.75
N ALA A 56 -0.57 4.30 16.83
CA ALA A 56 -1.80 4.49 17.58
C ALA A 56 -2.98 3.65 17.05
N LEU A 57 -2.96 3.33 15.76
CA LEU A 57 -3.95 2.48 15.08
C LEU A 57 -3.49 1.02 14.92
N SER A 58 -2.30 0.66 15.43
CA SER A 58 -1.72 -0.68 15.32
C SER A 58 -1.72 -1.22 13.88
N VAL A 59 -1.30 -0.39 12.93
CA VAL A 59 -1.13 -0.73 11.52
C VAL A 59 0.27 -0.36 11.04
N GLN A 60 0.71 -0.96 9.94
CA GLN A 60 1.90 -0.50 9.24
C GLN A 60 1.61 0.79 8.46
N THR A 61 2.63 1.62 8.25
CA THR A 61 2.48 2.90 7.54
C THR A 61 2.05 2.73 6.09
N ASP A 62 2.41 1.61 5.46
CA ASP A 62 2.01 1.27 4.09
C ASP A 62 0.49 1.19 3.93
N ALA A 63 -0.23 0.65 4.92
CA ALA A 63 -1.69 0.54 4.95
C ALA A 63 -2.39 1.91 5.02
N LEU A 64 -1.69 2.94 5.49
CA LEU A 64 -2.17 4.33 5.48
C LEU A 64 -1.85 5.03 4.15
N ILE A 65 -0.77 4.63 3.47
CA ILE A 65 -0.29 5.26 2.24
C ILE A 65 -0.94 4.64 0.99
N TYR A 66 -1.11 3.32 0.96
CA TYR A 66 -1.53 2.52 -0.19
C TYR A 66 -2.84 1.78 0.08
N ASP A 67 -3.65 1.57 -0.97
CA ASP A 67 -5.01 1.01 -0.85
C ASP A 67 -5.08 -0.52 -0.72
N ALA A 68 -4.03 -1.18 -1.19
CA ALA A 68 -3.80 -2.61 -1.17
C ALA A 68 -2.31 -2.82 -0.90
N PRO A 69 -1.86 -4.03 -0.51
CA PRO A 69 -0.47 -4.38 -0.69
C PRO A 69 -0.16 -4.02 -2.13
N GLN A 70 0.73 -3.04 -2.34
CA GLN A 70 1.24 -2.81 -3.68
C GLN A 70 1.80 -4.17 -4.08
N VAL A 71 1.16 -4.80 -5.06
CA VAL A 71 1.73 -5.95 -5.74
C VAL A 71 3.11 -5.44 -6.15
N ASN A 72 4.12 -5.83 -5.38
CA ASN A 72 5.44 -5.24 -5.53
C ASN A 72 5.98 -5.87 -6.78
N ARG A 73 5.67 -5.22 -7.91
CA ARG A 73 5.99 -5.71 -9.24
C ARG A 73 7.46 -6.05 -9.30
N THR A 74 8.30 -5.22 -8.66
CA THR A 74 9.72 -5.44 -8.48
C THR A 74 10.00 -6.74 -7.74
N ALA A 75 9.43 -6.95 -6.55
CA ALA A 75 9.65 -8.20 -5.80
C ALA A 75 9.16 -9.45 -6.56
N MET A 76 8.04 -9.36 -7.28
CA MET A 76 7.56 -10.48 -8.11
C MET A 76 8.44 -10.72 -9.33
N THR A 77 8.95 -9.66 -9.97
CA THR A 77 9.89 -9.80 -11.08
C THR A 77 11.24 -10.32 -10.61
N ASP A 78 11.67 -9.97 -9.41
CA ASP A 78 12.91 -10.45 -8.79
C ASP A 78 12.78 -11.96 -8.50
N GLU A 79 11.67 -12.39 -7.90
CA GLU A 79 11.39 -13.81 -7.65
C GLU A 79 11.34 -14.63 -8.96
N ILE A 80 10.70 -14.11 -10.00
CA ILE A 80 10.69 -14.75 -11.33
C ILE A 80 12.11 -14.79 -11.91
N SER A 81 12.87 -13.70 -11.81
CA SER A 81 14.24 -13.61 -12.30
C SER A 81 15.15 -14.63 -11.62
N ASP A 82 15.03 -14.79 -10.31
CA ASP A 82 15.81 -15.76 -9.53
C ASP A 82 15.52 -17.19 -10.01
N ILE A 83 14.24 -17.54 -10.21
CA ILE A 83 13.86 -18.84 -10.76
C ILE A 83 14.46 -19.04 -12.16
N LEU A 84 14.32 -18.06 -13.04
CA LEU A 84 14.85 -18.12 -14.41
C LEU A 84 16.38 -18.27 -14.44
N SER A 85 17.08 -17.61 -13.52
CA SER A 85 18.54 -17.68 -13.42
C SER A 85 19.05 -19.08 -13.04
N SER A 86 18.19 -19.89 -12.39
CA SER A 86 18.51 -21.27 -11.99
C SER A 86 18.20 -22.32 -13.06
N CYS A 87 17.50 -21.95 -14.14
CA CYS A 87 17.11 -22.86 -15.21
C CYS A 87 18.24 -23.12 -16.22
N LYS A 88 18.26 -24.34 -16.75
CA LYS A 88 19.12 -24.72 -17.89
C LYS A 88 18.62 -24.07 -19.20
N PRO A 89 19.47 -23.97 -20.24
CA PRO A 89 19.07 -23.40 -21.53
C PRO A 89 17.84 -24.07 -22.16
N GLU A 90 17.71 -25.39 -22.01
CA GLU A 90 16.58 -26.17 -22.53
C GLU A 90 15.28 -25.86 -21.79
N GLU A 91 15.35 -25.70 -20.46
CA GLU A 91 14.22 -25.35 -19.59
C GLU A 91 13.76 -23.91 -19.85
N LEU A 92 14.70 -22.97 -20.01
CA LEU A 92 14.41 -21.57 -20.33
C LEU A 92 13.59 -21.42 -21.62
N LYS A 93 13.85 -22.27 -22.62
CA LYS A 93 13.08 -22.25 -23.87
C LYS A 93 11.62 -22.62 -23.64
N ILE A 94 11.37 -23.70 -22.90
CA ILE A 94 10.02 -24.16 -22.54
C ILE A 94 9.31 -23.08 -21.71
N VAL A 95 9.97 -22.57 -20.67
CA VAL A 95 9.42 -21.53 -19.80
C VAL A 95 9.06 -20.27 -20.57
N THR A 96 9.91 -19.84 -21.50
CA THR A 96 9.65 -18.68 -22.36
C THR A 96 8.39 -18.85 -23.20
N ASP A 97 8.18 -20.03 -23.79
CA ASP A 97 7.02 -20.30 -24.63
C ASP A 97 5.71 -20.32 -23.83
N VAL A 98 5.76 -20.85 -22.60
CA VAL A 98 4.62 -20.82 -21.66
C VAL A 98 4.30 -19.39 -21.24
N ILE A 99 5.30 -18.59 -20.83
CA ILE A 99 5.10 -17.20 -20.41
C ILE A 99 4.50 -16.37 -21.54
N LYS A 100 4.98 -16.53 -22.78
CA LYS A 100 4.41 -15.84 -23.96
C LYS A 100 2.94 -16.22 -24.18
N SER A 101 2.62 -17.51 -24.10
CA SER A 101 1.26 -17.99 -24.29
C SER A 101 0.31 -17.46 -23.22
N LEU A 102 0.75 -17.45 -21.95
CA LEU A 102 -0.01 -16.86 -20.84
C LEU A 102 -0.24 -15.37 -21.04
N LYS A 103 0.78 -14.61 -21.48
CA LYS A 103 0.66 -13.17 -21.73
C LYS A 103 -0.37 -12.86 -22.80
N ILE A 104 -0.35 -13.61 -23.92
CA ILE A 104 -1.33 -13.46 -25.01
C ILE A 104 -2.76 -13.70 -24.50
N SER A 105 -2.96 -14.72 -23.67
CA SER A 105 -4.28 -15.03 -23.10
C SER A 105 -4.78 -13.94 -22.15
N LEU A 106 -3.88 -13.35 -21.35
CA LEU A 106 -4.23 -12.23 -20.46
C LEU A 106 -4.60 -10.97 -21.24
N ASP A 107 -3.92 -10.68 -22.34
CA ASP A 107 -4.22 -9.51 -23.17
C ASP A 107 -5.60 -9.65 -23.84
N LYS A 108 -5.94 -10.85 -24.33
CA LYS A 108 -7.25 -11.13 -24.94
C LYS A 108 -8.44 -11.06 -23.98
N ASN A 109 -8.21 -11.20 -22.67
CA ASN A 109 -9.27 -11.14 -21.66
C ASN A 109 -9.49 -9.73 -21.10
N ASN A 110 -8.66 -8.75 -21.50
CA ASN A 110 -8.74 -7.36 -21.06
C ASN A 110 -9.27 -6.40 -22.15
N ASP A 111 -9.63 -6.93 -23.33
CA ASP A 111 -10.37 -6.27 -24.42
C ASP A 111 -11.84 -6.71 -24.39
#